data_AF-A0A7J5E622-F1
#
_entry.id   AF-A0A7J5E622-F1
#
_cell.length_a   1.000
_cell.length_b   1.000
_cell.length_c   1.000
_cell.angle_alpha   90.00
_cell.angle_beta   90.00
_cell.angle_gamma   90.00
#
_symmetry.space_group_name_H-M   'P 1'
#
loop_
_entity.id
_entity.type
_entity.pdbx_description
1 polymer ?
#
loop_
_entity_poly.entity_id
_entity_poly.type
_entity_poly.pdbx_seq_one_letter_code
_entity_poly.pdbx_strand_id
1 'polypeptide(L)'
;MNISDNFFDQNYSLVQLALDAYNDKGANEYQNIYQKAAVIACLLDLRLLDLSGGKKGLREVLVDLTKRYGKSKPFSEKNFFDDFAKYTFPEIKDFFDNYVKDSKPLPLKEYFSKIGINYIEKKKANDGASSFGMFTTPTNDGKRNILKFTGDYSEAGLKIGDTILKINGEEINPQNYFTIVGELTKKETGTKYEITVRRDNEELALTVPLFEKYNYNVFEEMENPTQEQLRLRNIWMQNLPL
;
A
#
# COMPACT_ATOMS: atom_id res chain seq x y z
N MET A 1 -1.89 -5.95 -0.08
CA MET A 1 -0.71 -5.87 0.81
C MET A 1 -0.46 -4.40 1.09
N ASN A 2 -0.15 -3.98 2.32
CA ASN A 2 0.37 -2.63 2.55
C ASN A 2 1.91 -2.68 2.51
N ILE A 3 2.47 -2.53 1.31
CA ILE A 3 3.92 -2.56 1.10
C ILE A 3 4.54 -1.31 1.74
N SER A 4 3.90 -0.13 1.61
CA SER A 4 4.46 1.12 2.14
C SER A 4 4.58 1.15 3.66
N ASP A 5 3.56 0.68 4.39
CA ASP A 5 3.54 0.77 5.87
C ASP A 5 4.66 0.00 6.56
N ASN A 6 5.23 -0.97 5.86
CA ASN A 6 6.25 -1.86 6.43
C ASN A 6 7.68 -1.43 6.09
N PHE A 7 7.87 -0.47 5.19
CA PHE A 7 9.19 -0.01 4.73
C PHE A 7 9.42 1.49 4.95
N PHE A 8 8.36 2.28 5.17
CA PHE A 8 8.43 3.73 5.25
C PHE A 8 7.71 4.30 6.48
N ASP A 9 8.22 5.40 7.01
CA ASP A 9 7.61 6.15 8.11
C ASP A 9 6.29 6.80 7.67
N GLN A 10 5.18 6.34 8.27
CA GLN A 10 3.85 6.86 7.96
C GLN A 10 3.61 8.28 8.45
N ASN A 11 4.41 8.73 9.44
CA ASN A 11 4.32 10.08 10.01
C ASN A 11 5.18 11.11 9.28
N TYR A 12 5.79 10.74 8.16
CA TYR A 12 6.54 11.67 7.31
C TYR A 12 5.60 12.36 6.32
N SER A 13 5.47 13.69 6.40
CA SER A 13 4.65 14.44 5.42
C SER A 13 5.35 14.62 4.08
N LEU A 14 4.61 14.92 3.00
CA LEU A 14 5.24 15.19 1.70
C LEU A 14 6.13 16.44 1.75
N VAL A 15 5.74 17.47 2.51
CA VAL A 15 6.58 18.66 2.70
C VAL A 15 7.87 18.31 3.43
N GLN A 16 7.79 17.50 4.50
CA GLN A 16 9.00 17.03 5.17
C GLN A 16 9.86 16.20 4.23
N LEU A 17 9.30 15.28 3.45
CA LEU A 17 10.06 14.47 2.47
C LEU A 17 10.80 15.36 1.47
N ALA A 18 10.15 16.41 0.97
CA ALA A 18 10.77 17.35 0.05
C ALA A 18 11.90 18.17 0.71
N LEU A 19 11.69 18.62 1.95
CA LEU A 19 12.67 19.40 2.70
C LEU A 19 13.85 18.55 3.20
N ASP A 20 13.65 17.27 3.46
CA ASP A 20 14.68 16.38 3.98
C ASP A 20 15.37 15.55 2.89
N ALA A 21 14.99 15.73 1.62
CA ALA A 21 15.50 14.94 0.49
C ALA A 21 17.04 14.95 0.35
N TYR A 22 17.73 15.92 0.94
CA TYR A 22 19.20 16.03 0.91
C TYR A 22 19.91 15.38 2.11
N ASN A 23 19.19 14.96 3.15
CA ASN A 23 19.78 14.35 4.35
C ASN A 23 19.55 12.83 4.38
N ASP A 24 20.33 12.12 5.19
CA ASP A 24 20.30 10.64 5.25
C ASP A 24 18.90 10.09 5.59
N LYS A 25 18.13 10.80 6.42
CA LYS A 25 16.78 10.37 6.81
C LYS A 25 15.84 10.46 5.61
N GLY A 26 15.80 11.59 4.92
CA GLY A 26 14.96 11.77 3.74
C GLY A 26 15.42 10.94 2.54
N ALA A 27 16.72 10.67 2.40
CA ALA A 27 17.27 9.81 1.35
C ALA A 27 16.71 8.38 1.43
N ASN A 28 16.59 7.83 2.65
CA ASN A 28 15.98 6.50 2.86
C ASN A 28 14.47 6.46 2.54
N GLU A 29 13.79 7.60 2.69
CA GLU A 29 12.36 7.76 2.41
C GLU A 29 12.08 8.29 0.99
N TYR A 30 13.10 8.56 0.18
CA TYR A 30 12.92 9.28 -1.09
C TYR A 30 11.97 8.54 -2.04
N GLN A 31 11.98 7.21 -2.06
CA GLN A 31 11.04 6.41 -2.85
C GLN A 31 9.57 6.57 -2.41
N ASN A 32 9.35 6.83 -1.12
CA ASN A 32 8.02 7.06 -0.55
C ASN A 32 7.37 8.30 -1.16
N ILE A 33 8.15 9.32 -1.57
CA ILE A 33 7.58 10.53 -2.19
C ILE A 33 6.74 10.18 -3.42
N TYR A 34 7.21 9.25 -4.27
CA TYR A 34 6.50 8.87 -5.48
C TYR A 34 5.23 8.06 -5.17
N GLN A 35 5.31 7.15 -4.21
CA GLN A 35 4.18 6.31 -3.81
C GLN A 35 3.11 7.13 -3.11
N LYS A 36 3.50 7.89 -2.07
CA LYS A 36 2.60 8.72 -1.27
C LYS A 36 2.01 9.87 -2.07
N ALA A 37 2.81 10.56 -2.90
CA ALA A 37 2.30 11.64 -3.73
C ALA A 37 1.31 11.14 -4.80
N ALA A 38 1.52 9.96 -5.38
CA ALA A 38 0.57 9.40 -6.35
C ALA A 38 -0.80 9.12 -5.72
N VAL A 39 -0.83 8.54 -4.51
CA VAL A 39 -2.08 8.28 -3.79
C VAL A 39 -2.74 9.60 -3.38
N ILE A 40 -1.98 10.56 -2.84
CA ILE A 40 -2.52 11.88 -2.47
C ILE A 40 -3.07 12.62 -3.70
N ALA A 41 -2.40 12.57 -4.85
CA ALA A 41 -2.88 13.20 -6.08
C ALA A 41 -4.20 12.56 -6.55
N CYS A 42 -4.32 11.24 -6.46
CA CYS A 42 -5.57 10.52 -6.73
C CYS A 42 -6.71 10.99 -5.81
N LEU A 43 -6.43 11.11 -4.50
CA LEU A 43 -7.41 11.59 -3.53
C LEU A 43 -7.80 13.05 -3.73
N LEU A 44 -6.85 13.89 -4.14
CA LEU A 44 -7.11 15.29 -4.47
C LEU A 44 -8.04 15.40 -5.68
N ASP A 45 -7.82 14.58 -6.70
CA ASP A 45 -8.68 14.51 -7.88
C ASP A 45 -10.12 14.10 -7.51
N LEU A 46 -10.27 13.03 -6.72
CA LEU A 46 -11.59 12.60 -6.21
C LEU A 46 -12.27 13.71 -5.38
N ARG A 47 -11.52 14.43 -4.56
CA ARG A 47 -12.05 15.53 -3.75
C ARG A 47 -12.50 16.71 -4.61
N LEU A 48 -11.74 17.07 -5.65
CA LEU A 48 -12.12 18.12 -6.60
C LEU A 48 -13.37 17.73 -7.40
N LEU A 49 -13.46 16.46 -7.84
CA LEU A 49 -14.64 15.95 -8.52
C LEU A 49 -15.88 15.98 -7.61
N ASP A 50 -15.75 15.55 -6.35
CA ASP A 50 -16.83 15.61 -5.36
C ASP A 50 -17.32 17.06 -5.16
N LEU A 51 -16.41 18.01 -4.88
CA LEU A 51 -16.77 19.42 -4.64
C LEU A 51 -17.33 20.13 -5.88
N SER A 52 -16.94 19.70 -7.07
CA SER A 52 -17.38 20.31 -8.34
C SER A 52 -18.63 19.65 -8.93
N GLY A 53 -19.15 18.58 -8.33
CA GLY A 53 -20.17 17.75 -8.94
C GLY A 53 -19.69 17.15 -10.27
N GLY A 54 -18.43 16.73 -10.35
CA GLY A 54 -17.80 16.10 -11.50
C GLY A 54 -17.45 17.04 -12.65
N LYS A 55 -17.45 18.36 -12.43
CA LYS A 55 -17.11 19.35 -13.47
C LYS A 55 -15.62 19.67 -13.56
N LYS A 56 -14.86 19.41 -12.50
CA LYS A 56 -13.46 19.80 -12.38
C LYS A 56 -12.71 18.79 -11.51
N GLY A 57 -11.83 18.00 -12.13
CA GLY A 57 -10.83 17.19 -11.45
C GLY A 57 -9.47 17.90 -11.41
N LEU A 58 -8.45 17.21 -10.92
CA LEU A 58 -7.07 17.66 -10.87
C LEU A 58 -6.53 18.00 -12.26
N ARG A 59 -6.92 17.24 -13.29
CA ARG A 59 -6.52 17.53 -14.67
C ARG A 59 -6.98 18.93 -15.11
N GLU A 60 -8.26 19.26 -14.94
CA GLU A 60 -8.79 20.56 -15.34
C GLU A 60 -8.12 21.69 -14.55
N VAL A 61 -7.83 21.44 -13.26
CA VAL A 61 -7.06 22.39 -12.44
C VAL A 61 -5.65 22.60 -13.01
N LEU A 62 -4.93 21.53 -13.39
CA LEU A 62 -3.62 21.65 -14.01
C LEU A 62 -3.67 22.40 -15.35
N VAL A 63 -4.70 22.19 -16.16
CA VAL A 63 -4.93 22.96 -17.41
C VAL A 63 -5.16 24.44 -17.10
N ASP A 64 -5.95 24.77 -16.09
CA ASP A 64 -6.19 26.16 -15.67
C ASP A 64 -4.90 26.82 -15.14
N LEU A 65 -4.12 26.10 -14.34
CA LEU A 65 -2.85 26.58 -13.80
C LEU A 65 -1.81 26.78 -14.91
N THR A 66 -1.72 25.87 -15.88
CA THR A 66 -0.79 26.02 -17.02
C THR A 66 -1.14 27.22 -17.90
N LYS A 67 -2.43 27.53 -18.10
CA LYS A 67 -2.85 28.77 -18.78
C LYS A 67 -2.49 30.03 -17.99
N ARG A 68 -2.57 29.97 -16.65
CA ARG A 68 -2.31 31.12 -15.76
C ARG A 68 -0.82 31.46 -15.61
N TYR A 69 0.01 30.42 -15.46
CA TYR A 69 1.44 30.56 -15.20
C TYR A 69 2.27 30.47 -16.50
N GLY A 70 1.81 29.68 -17.47
CA GLY A 70 2.51 29.51 -18.74
C GLY A 70 3.98 29.11 -18.56
N LYS A 71 4.81 29.42 -19.57
CA LYS A 71 6.25 29.10 -19.53
C LYS A 71 7.09 30.14 -18.79
N SER A 72 6.58 31.37 -18.64
CA SER A 72 7.40 32.53 -18.26
C SER A 72 7.04 33.13 -16.90
N LYS A 73 5.98 32.63 -16.24
CA LYS A 73 5.56 33.12 -14.93
C LYS A 73 5.56 31.97 -13.93
N PRO A 74 6.54 31.89 -13.01
CA PRO A 74 6.54 30.86 -11.99
C PRO A 74 5.37 31.06 -11.02
N PHE A 75 4.91 29.97 -10.40
CA PHE A 75 4.03 30.04 -9.24
C PHE A 75 4.85 30.40 -8.00
N SER A 76 4.20 31.01 -7.01
CA SER A 76 4.85 31.30 -5.73
C SER A 76 4.90 30.03 -4.89
N GLU A 77 6.09 29.58 -4.50
CA GLU A 77 6.22 28.44 -3.56
C GLU A 77 5.57 28.76 -2.21
N LYS A 78 5.74 30.00 -1.72
CA LYS A 78 5.19 30.46 -0.45
C LYS A 78 3.66 30.41 -0.42
N ASN A 79 3.02 30.84 -1.51
CA ASN A 79 1.56 30.99 -1.57
C ASN A 79 0.86 29.86 -2.35
N PHE A 80 1.60 28.85 -2.83
CA PHE A 80 1.09 27.86 -3.78
C PHE A 80 -0.22 27.21 -3.32
N PHE A 81 -0.27 26.73 -2.08
CA PHE A 81 -1.45 26.04 -1.54
C PHE A 81 -2.65 26.95 -1.36
N ASP A 82 -2.44 28.20 -0.92
CA ASP A 82 -3.51 29.18 -0.74
C ASP A 82 -4.06 29.62 -2.11
N ASP A 83 -3.18 29.86 -3.08
CA ASP A 83 -3.55 30.16 -4.45
C ASP A 83 -4.32 28.99 -5.09
N PHE A 84 -3.87 27.75 -4.88
CA PHE A 84 -4.55 26.56 -5.40
C PHE A 84 -5.97 26.44 -4.83
N ALA A 85 -6.14 26.58 -3.51
CA ALA A 85 -7.45 26.54 -2.87
C ALA A 85 -8.35 27.69 -3.38
N LYS A 86 -7.80 28.90 -3.54
CA LYS A 86 -8.52 30.06 -4.08
C LYS A 86 -9.01 29.83 -5.52
N TYR A 87 -8.24 29.13 -6.35
CA TYR A 87 -8.62 28.85 -7.75
C TYR A 87 -9.48 27.59 -7.90
N THR A 88 -9.71 26.85 -6.82
CA THR A 88 -10.51 25.63 -6.79
C THR A 88 -11.65 25.76 -5.79
N PHE A 89 -11.46 25.26 -4.57
CA PHE A 89 -12.42 25.30 -3.47
C PHE A 89 -11.68 25.53 -2.14
N PRO A 90 -12.26 26.31 -1.19
CA PRO A 90 -11.65 26.53 0.12
C PRO A 90 -11.29 25.24 0.88
N GLU A 91 -12.11 24.19 0.75
CA GLU A 91 -11.91 22.88 1.39
C GLU A 91 -10.64 22.16 0.93
N ILE A 92 -10.07 22.55 -0.22
CA ILE A 92 -8.79 22.01 -0.69
C ILE A 92 -7.63 22.51 0.18
N LYS A 93 -7.80 23.64 0.87
CA LYS A 93 -6.80 24.09 1.85
C LYS A 93 -6.65 23.08 2.99
N ASP A 94 -7.76 22.58 3.53
CA ASP A 94 -7.75 21.57 4.59
C ASP A 94 -7.16 20.25 4.09
N PHE A 95 -7.41 19.89 2.82
CA PHE A 95 -6.78 18.73 2.20
C PHE A 95 -5.24 18.86 2.20
N PHE A 96 -4.71 20.01 1.76
CA PHE A 96 -3.26 20.24 1.78
C PHE A 96 -2.68 20.27 3.18
N ASP A 97 -3.35 20.95 4.11
CA ASP A 97 -2.89 21.06 5.49
C ASP A 97 -2.82 19.68 6.14
N ASN A 98 -3.81 18.81 5.94
CA ASN A 98 -3.87 17.50 6.57
C ASN A 98 -2.99 16.42 5.91
N TYR A 99 -2.92 16.39 4.57
CA TYR A 99 -2.36 15.24 3.85
C TYR A 99 -1.06 15.54 3.10
N VAL A 100 -0.71 16.82 2.90
CA VAL A 100 0.53 17.23 2.21
C VAL A 100 1.52 17.85 3.19
N LYS A 101 1.07 18.82 4.00
CA LYS A 101 1.89 19.52 4.99
C LYS A 101 2.05 18.70 6.26
N ASP A 102 0.96 18.11 6.73
CA ASP A 102 0.91 17.15 7.83
C ASP A 102 0.89 15.70 7.31
N SER A 103 0.93 14.73 8.21
CA SER A 103 0.99 13.30 7.92
C SER A 103 -0.25 12.55 8.40
N LYS A 104 -1.44 13.19 8.36
CA LYS A 104 -2.67 12.50 8.80
C LYS A 104 -2.93 11.26 7.94
N PRO A 105 -3.50 10.19 8.53
CA PRO A 105 -3.90 9.01 7.77
C PRO A 105 -4.80 9.37 6.59
N LEU A 106 -4.52 8.79 5.42
CA LEU A 106 -5.24 9.11 4.20
C LEU A 106 -6.68 8.61 4.25
N PRO A 107 -7.68 9.43 3.88
CA PRO A 107 -9.10 9.11 4.01
C PRO A 107 -9.60 8.26 2.83
N LEU A 108 -8.92 7.13 2.57
CA LEU A 108 -9.18 6.26 1.41
C LEU A 108 -10.65 5.82 1.38
N LYS A 109 -11.18 5.34 2.52
CA LYS A 109 -12.58 4.93 2.62
C LYS A 109 -13.56 6.04 2.26
N GLU A 110 -13.30 7.26 2.75
CA GLU A 110 -14.19 8.40 2.51
C GLU A 110 -14.22 8.75 1.02
N TYR A 111 -13.07 8.97 0.39
CA TYR A 111 -13.03 9.48 -0.98
C TYR A 111 -13.37 8.43 -2.03
N PHE A 112 -12.94 7.16 -1.85
CA PHE A 112 -13.36 6.10 -2.77
C PHE A 112 -14.87 5.81 -2.67
N SER A 113 -15.49 6.01 -1.51
CA SER A 113 -16.95 5.87 -1.38
C SER A 113 -17.72 6.88 -2.25
N LYS A 114 -17.14 8.05 -2.57
CA LYS A 114 -17.75 9.06 -3.43
C LYS A 114 -17.96 8.58 -4.87
N ILE A 115 -17.18 7.61 -5.31
CA ILE A 115 -17.29 6.97 -6.62
C ILE A 115 -17.83 5.53 -6.52
N GLY A 116 -18.47 5.19 -5.39
CA GLY A 116 -19.10 3.90 -5.18
C GLY A 116 -18.13 2.74 -4.98
N ILE A 117 -16.90 3.00 -4.55
CA ILE A 117 -15.89 1.97 -4.27
C ILE A 117 -15.73 1.83 -2.76
N ASN A 118 -15.86 0.60 -2.27
CA ASN A 118 -15.52 0.23 -0.90
C ASN A 118 -14.00 0.02 -0.80
N TYR A 119 -13.36 0.74 0.12
CA TYR A 119 -12.00 0.44 0.56
C TYR A 119 -12.03 -0.35 1.87
N ILE A 120 -11.35 -1.50 1.86
CA ILE A 120 -11.24 -2.42 3.00
C ILE A 120 -9.75 -2.62 3.28
N GLU A 121 -9.28 -2.09 4.40
CA GLU A 121 -7.87 -2.14 4.79
C GLU A 121 -7.37 -3.59 4.94
N LYS A 122 -8.19 -4.46 5.54
CA LYS A 122 -7.90 -5.88 5.75
C LYS A 122 -9.17 -6.71 5.54
N LYS A 123 -9.13 -7.60 4.55
CA LYS A 123 -10.23 -8.52 4.19
C LYS A 123 -9.74 -9.96 4.28
N LYS A 124 -10.48 -10.84 4.94
CA LYS A 124 -10.20 -12.28 4.92
C LYS A 124 -10.26 -12.79 3.47
N ALA A 125 -9.27 -13.59 3.07
CA ALA A 125 -9.30 -14.25 1.77
C ALA A 125 -10.36 -15.38 1.79
N ASN A 126 -11.23 -15.40 0.79
CA ASN A 126 -12.31 -16.38 0.66
C ASN A 126 -12.00 -17.44 -0.42
N ASP A 127 -10.73 -17.61 -0.77
CA ASP A 127 -10.27 -18.59 -1.78
C ASP A 127 -9.98 -19.97 -1.18
N GLY A 128 -10.26 -20.17 0.12
CA GLY A 128 -10.00 -21.40 0.85
C GLY A 128 -8.52 -21.64 1.18
N ALA A 129 -7.62 -20.76 0.74
CA ALA A 129 -6.19 -20.89 1.01
C ALA A 129 -5.83 -20.33 2.38
N SER A 130 -4.90 -21.01 3.05
CA SER A 130 -4.21 -20.51 4.24
C SER A 130 -2.94 -19.74 3.87
N SER A 131 -2.32 -19.14 4.88
CA SER A 131 -1.07 -18.40 4.75
C SER A 131 0.07 -19.19 5.37
N PHE A 132 1.21 -19.19 4.68
CA PHE A 132 2.48 -19.67 5.21
C PHE A 132 3.07 -18.73 6.29
N GLY A 133 2.41 -17.59 6.60
CA GLY A 133 2.69 -16.76 7.76
C GLY A 133 4.07 -16.09 7.83
N MET A 134 4.93 -16.24 6.83
CA MET A 134 6.28 -15.68 6.85
C MET A 134 6.76 -15.21 5.48
N PHE A 135 7.69 -14.26 5.49
CA PHE A 135 8.42 -13.82 4.31
C PHE A 135 9.85 -14.35 4.35
N THR A 136 10.30 -14.83 3.19
CA THR A 136 11.63 -15.43 3.05
C THR A 136 12.40 -14.86 1.88
N THR A 137 13.72 -14.79 1.99
CA THR A 137 14.62 -14.44 0.89
C THR A 137 15.46 -15.66 0.46
N PRO A 138 15.79 -15.83 -0.83
CA PRO A 138 16.77 -16.83 -1.25
C PRO A 138 18.13 -16.65 -0.55
N THR A 139 18.79 -17.76 -0.29
CA THR A 139 20.21 -17.83 0.06
C THR A 139 21.03 -18.37 -1.11
N ASN A 140 22.36 -18.22 -1.04
CA ASN A 140 23.27 -18.70 -2.09
C ASN A 140 23.27 -20.23 -2.25
N ASP A 141 22.98 -20.98 -1.18
CA ASP A 141 22.85 -22.44 -1.18
C ASP A 141 21.45 -22.93 -1.60
N GLY A 142 20.60 -22.05 -2.14
CA GLY A 142 19.28 -22.40 -2.67
C GLY A 142 18.20 -22.62 -1.60
N LYS A 143 18.48 -22.25 -0.35
CA LYS A 143 17.56 -22.27 0.78
C LYS A 143 16.82 -20.94 0.93
N ARG A 144 16.12 -20.77 2.06
CA ARG A 144 15.28 -19.60 2.33
C ARG A 144 15.54 -19.07 3.74
N ASN A 145 16.00 -17.82 3.85
CA ASN A 145 16.13 -17.15 5.15
C ASN A 145 14.82 -16.44 5.50
N ILE A 146 14.36 -16.62 6.73
CA ILE A 146 13.18 -15.95 7.27
C ILE A 146 13.53 -14.49 7.57
N LEU A 147 12.82 -13.57 6.93
CA LEU A 147 12.99 -12.13 7.12
C LEU A 147 11.95 -11.52 8.06
N LYS A 148 10.72 -12.04 8.02
CA LYS A 148 9.60 -11.46 8.75
C LYS A 148 8.49 -12.47 8.95
N PHE A 149 7.75 -12.29 10.03
CA PHE A 149 6.50 -13.01 10.29
C PHE A 149 5.27 -12.13 10.05
N THR A 150 4.24 -12.75 9.49
CA THR A 150 2.86 -12.26 9.43
C THR A 150 1.89 -13.12 10.24
N GLY A 151 2.30 -14.34 10.60
CA GLY A 151 1.67 -15.18 11.63
C GLY A 151 2.46 -15.14 12.94
N ASP A 152 1.82 -15.57 14.03
CA ASP A 152 2.49 -15.70 15.33
C ASP A 152 3.11 -17.09 15.50
N TYR A 153 4.44 -17.18 15.40
CA TYR A 153 5.20 -18.40 15.61
C TYR A 153 5.89 -18.49 16.98
N SER A 154 5.59 -17.56 17.89
CA SER A 154 6.31 -17.46 19.17
C SER A 154 6.26 -18.76 19.97
N GLU A 155 5.10 -19.42 20.04
CA GLU A 155 4.92 -20.71 20.72
C GLU A 155 5.69 -21.86 20.04
N ALA A 156 5.87 -21.80 18.72
CA ALA A 156 6.58 -22.82 17.97
C ALA A 156 8.11 -22.62 17.97
N GLY A 157 8.60 -21.50 18.52
CA GLY A 157 10.03 -21.23 18.67
C GLY A 157 10.78 -20.89 17.37
N LEU A 158 10.06 -20.62 16.28
CA LEU A 158 10.64 -20.15 15.01
C LEU A 158 11.09 -18.69 15.15
N LYS A 159 12.24 -18.33 14.56
CA LYS A 159 12.82 -16.98 14.69
C LYS A 159 13.12 -16.36 13.33
N ILE A 160 13.08 -15.03 13.30
CA ILE A 160 13.64 -14.26 12.18
C ILE A 160 15.14 -14.54 12.12
N GLY A 161 15.67 -14.75 10.91
CA GLY A 161 17.05 -15.15 10.68
C GLY A 161 17.27 -16.65 10.49
N ASP A 162 16.31 -17.50 10.88
CA ASP A 162 16.39 -18.94 10.62
C ASP A 162 16.46 -19.23 9.11
N THR A 163 17.28 -20.20 8.70
CA THR A 163 17.32 -20.70 7.32
C THR A 163 16.47 -21.95 7.19
N ILE A 164 15.40 -21.93 6.39
CA ILE A 164 14.56 -23.10 6.12
C ILE A 164 15.34 -24.10 5.27
N LEU A 165 15.46 -25.34 5.76
CA LEU A 165 16.13 -26.45 5.09
C LEU A 165 15.15 -27.45 4.50
N LYS A 166 14.12 -27.82 5.27
CA LYS A 166 13.11 -28.82 4.90
C LYS A 166 11.72 -28.41 5.34
N ILE A 167 10.71 -28.89 4.63
CA ILE A 167 9.30 -28.77 5.01
C ILE A 167 8.67 -30.16 4.88
N ASN A 168 8.07 -30.66 5.96
CA ASN A 168 7.53 -32.03 6.08
C ASN A 168 8.55 -33.11 5.63
N GLY A 169 9.80 -32.97 6.05
CA GLY A 169 10.89 -33.88 5.69
C GLY A 169 11.45 -33.72 4.27
N GLU A 170 10.78 -32.98 3.37
CA GLU A 170 11.28 -32.72 2.03
C GLU A 170 12.29 -31.56 2.02
N GLU A 171 13.46 -31.80 1.44
CA GLU A 171 14.50 -30.77 1.32
C GLU A 171 14.11 -29.70 0.30
N ILE A 172 14.15 -28.43 0.73
CA ILE A 172 13.82 -27.32 -0.17
C ILE A 172 15.01 -26.95 -1.05
N ASN A 173 14.69 -26.50 -2.26
CA ASN A 173 15.60 -25.92 -3.24
C ASN A 173 14.84 -24.85 -4.06
N PRO A 174 15.53 -24.08 -4.93
CA PRO A 174 14.88 -23.03 -5.71
C PRO A 174 13.76 -23.53 -6.63
N GLN A 175 13.80 -24.80 -7.04
CA GLN A 175 12.85 -25.41 -7.98
C GLN A 175 11.58 -25.91 -7.28
N ASN A 176 11.67 -26.46 -6.07
CA ASN A 176 10.52 -27.06 -5.38
C ASN A 176 9.89 -26.17 -4.30
N TYR A 177 10.59 -25.16 -3.77
CA TYR A 177 10.12 -24.38 -2.62
C TYR A 177 8.70 -23.81 -2.80
N PHE A 178 8.45 -23.15 -3.94
CA PHE A 178 7.14 -22.54 -4.20
C PHE A 178 6.04 -23.58 -4.40
N THR A 179 6.37 -24.75 -4.96
CA THR A 179 5.43 -25.86 -5.09
C THR A 179 5.08 -26.43 -3.72
N ILE A 180 6.07 -26.69 -2.86
CA ILE A 180 5.84 -27.22 -1.50
C ILE A 180 4.96 -26.25 -0.70
N VAL A 181 5.32 -24.95 -0.67
CA VAL A 181 4.54 -23.93 0.05
C VAL A 181 3.16 -23.76 -0.58
N GLY A 182 3.05 -23.83 -1.90
CA GLY A 182 1.80 -23.75 -2.64
C GLY A 182 0.84 -24.90 -2.31
N GLU A 183 1.32 -26.14 -2.24
CA GLU A 183 0.51 -27.29 -1.82
C GLU A 183 0.15 -27.22 -0.34
N LEU A 184 1.08 -26.80 0.50
CA LEU A 184 0.86 -26.68 1.93
C LEU A 184 -0.24 -25.64 2.25
N THR A 185 -0.21 -24.49 1.59
CA THR A 185 -1.17 -23.39 1.80
C THR A 185 -2.56 -23.65 1.25
N LYS A 186 -2.80 -24.77 0.56
CA LYS A 186 -4.16 -25.25 0.25
C LYS A 186 -4.85 -25.93 1.43
N LYS A 187 -4.10 -26.29 2.48
CA LYS A 187 -4.66 -26.91 3.69
C LYS A 187 -5.33 -25.87 4.58
N GLU A 188 -6.20 -26.34 5.45
CA GLU A 188 -6.98 -25.49 6.37
C GLU A 188 -6.09 -24.71 7.34
N THR A 189 -6.58 -23.53 7.75
CA THR A 189 -5.95 -22.73 8.82
C THR A 189 -5.81 -23.56 10.09
N GLY A 190 -4.67 -23.43 10.77
CA GLY A 190 -4.34 -24.21 11.96
C GLY A 190 -3.74 -25.58 11.68
N THR A 191 -3.73 -26.05 10.42
CA THR A 191 -3.00 -27.28 10.05
C THR A 191 -1.53 -27.13 10.44
N LYS A 192 -1.04 -28.08 11.24
CA LYS A 192 0.36 -28.12 11.66
C LYS A 192 1.21 -28.82 10.60
N TYR A 193 2.43 -28.34 10.42
CA TYR A 193 3.45 -28.94 9.56
C TYR A 193 4.82 -28.86 10.23
N GLU A 194 5.72 -29.74 9.81
CA GLU A 194 7.10 -29.72 10.28
C GLU A 194 7.95 -28.81 9.38
N ILE A 195 8.77 -27.97 9.98
CA ILE A 195 9.78 -27.18 9.32
C ILE A 195 11.14 -27.47 9.97
N THR A 196 12.12 -27.86 9.17
CA THR A 196 13.51 -27.97 9.64
C THR A 196 14.25 -26.70 9.26
N VAL A 197 14.85 -26.04 10.25
CA VAL A 197 15.62 -24.82 10.06
C VAL A 197 17.05 -24.97 10.55
N ARG A 198 17.97 -24.20 9.97
CA ARG A 198 19.31 -23.98 10.50
C ARG A 198 19.32 -22.69 11.32
N ARG A 199 19.74 -22.79 12.57
CA ARG A 199 19.97 -21.67 13.49
C ARG A 199 21.32 -21.87 14.17
N ASP A 200 22.20 -20.89 14.11
CA ASP A 200 23.53 -20.95 14.76
C ASP A 200 24.33 -22.22 14.41
N ASN A 201 24.21 -22.69 13.16
CA ASN A 201 24.77 -23.95 12.62
C ASN A 201 24.17 -25.26 13.15
N GLU A 202 23.10 -25.21 13.93
CA GLU A 202 22.33 -26.37 14.37
C GLU A 202 21.05 -26.54 13.53
N GLU A 203 20.67 -27.80 13.26
CA GLU A 203 19.38 -28.11 12.65
C GLU A 203 18.30 -28.32 13.72
N LEU A 204 17.20 -27.58 13.61
CA LEU A 204 16.06 -27.65 14.51
C LEU A 204 14.81 -28.04 13.72
N ALA A 205 14.15 -29.12 14.13
CA ALA A 205 12.83 -29.49 13.62
C ALA A 205 11.75 -28.87 14.52
N LEU A 206 10.88 -28.04 13.93
CA LEU A 206 9.83 -27.32 14.63
C LEU A 206 8.47 -27.67 14.01
N THR A 207 7.45 -27.82 14.85
CA THR A 207 6.07 -27.96 14.38
C THR A 207 5.38 -26.61 14.43
N VAL A 208 4.91 -26.13 13.29
CA VAL A 208 4.34 -24.79 13.14
C VAL A 208 2.95 -24.85 12.48
N PRO A 209 2.03 -23.91 12.76
CA PRO A 209 0.71 -23.90 12.15
C PRO A 209 0.66 -23.09 10.84
N LEU A 210 -0.35 -23.36 10.02
CA LEU A 210 -0.80 -22.46 8.95
C LEU A 210 -1.74 -21.38 9.50
N PHE A 211 -1.69 -20.20 8.90
CA PHE A 211 -2.45 -19.03 9.37
C PHE A 211 -3.60 -18.68 8.44
N GLU A 212 -4.51 -17.87 8.94
CA GLU A 212 -5.56 -17.29 8.13
C GLU A 212 -4.96 -16.32 7.10
N LYS A 213 -5.45 -16.40 5.86
CA LYS A 213 -4.99 -15.56 4.76
C LYS A 213 -5.83 -14.28 4.69
N TYR A 214 -5.14 -13.14 4.57
CA TYR A 214 -5.77 -11.83 4.45
C TYR A 214 -5.27 -11.10 3.20
N ASN A 215 -6.21 -10.47 2.49
CA ASN A 215 -5.95 -9.45 1.50
C ASN A 215 -5.94 -8.09 2.20
N TYR A 216 -4.98 -7.23 1.86
CA TYR A 216 -4.89 -5.88 2.41
C TYR A 216 -5.04 -4.84 1.32
N ASN A 217 -5.59 -3.68 1.66
CA ASN A 217 -5.89 -2.59 0.72
C ASN A 217 -6.77 -3.04 -0.44
N VAL A 218 -7.93 -3.62 -0.11
CA VAL A 218 -8.89 -4.15 -1.09
C VAL A 218 -9.84 -3.04 -1.51
N PHE A 219 -10.01 -2.88 -2.82
CA PHE A 219 -10.97 -1.96 -3.43
C PHE A 219 -12.03 -2.79 -4.17
N GLU A 220 -13.29 -2.61 -3.79
CA GLU A 220 -14.42 -3.37 -4.34
C GLU A 220 -15.52 -2.42 -4.77
N GLU A 221 -16.18 -2.72 -5.88
CA GLU A 221 -17.38 -1.98 -6.26
C GLU A 221 -18.47 -2.20 -5.20
N MET A 222 -19.17 -1.14 -4.83
CA MET A 222 -20.37 -1.26 -4.00
C MET A 222 -21.44 -2.05 -4.75
N GLU A 223 -22.19 -2.89 -4.04
CA GLU A 223 -23.29 -3.67 -4.62
C GLU A 223 -24.42 -2.77 -5.14
N ASN A 224 -24.70 -1.66 -4.45
CA ASN A 224 -25.78 -0.74 -4.77
C ASN A 224 -25.28 0.72 -4.79
N PRO A 225 -24.43 1.10 -5.76
CA PRO A 225 -23.97 2.47 -5.87
C PRO A 225 -25.12 3.38 -6.35
N THR A 226 -25.16 4.60 -5.82
CA THR A 226 -26.06 5.65 -6.31
C THR A 226 -25.71 6.05 -7.74
N GLN A 227 -26.69 6.63 -8.45
CA GLN A 227 -26.47 7.16 -9.80
C GLN A 227 -25.35 8.22 -9.83
N GLU A 228 -25.25 9.04 -8.78
CA GLU A 228 -24.21 10.06 -8.67
C GLU A 228 -22.82 9.43 -8.49
N GLN A 229 -22.69 8.39 -7.65
CA GLN A 229 -21.43 7.67 -7.49
C GLN A 229 -20.95 7.02 -8.80
N LEU A 230 -21.87 6.38 -9.54
CA LEU A 230 -21.55 5.80 -10.86
C LEU A 230 -21.13 6.88 -11.87
N ARG A 231 -21.84 8.01 -11.88
CA ARG A 231 -21.51 9.14 -12.76
C ARG A 231 -20.11 9.69 -12.46
N LEU A 232 -19.80 9.94 -11.19
CA LEU A 232 -18.47 10.42 -10.78
C LEU A 232 -17.38 9.39 -11.07
N ARG A 233 -17.63 8.09 -10.86
CA ARG A 233 -16.69 7.02 -11.22
C ARG A 233 -16.39 7.04 -12.72
N ASN A 234 -17.42 7.14 -13.55
CA ASN A 234 -17.26 7.18 -15.01
C ASN A 234 -16.45 8.39 -15.46
N ILE A 235 -16.67 9.56 -14.86
CA ILE A 235 -15.86 10.76 -15.14
C ILE A 235 -14.41 10.54 -14.72
N TRP A 236 -14.18 10.00 -13.52
CA TRP A 236 -12.85 9.74 -12.99
C TRP A 236 -12.04 8.72 -13.82
N MET A 237 -12.70 7.70 -14.36
CA MET A 237 -12.05 6.67 -15.20
C MET A 237 -11.85 7.08 -16.66
N GLN A 238 -12.46 8.19 -17.10
CA GLN A 238 -12.35 8.65 -18.48
C GLN A 238 -11.22 9.66 -18.63
N ASN A 239 -10.37 9.44 -19.63
CA ASN A 239 -9.59 10.52 -20.19
C ASN A 239 -10.55 11.41 -20.99
N LEU A 240 -11.00 12.53 -20.42
CA LEU A 240 -11.76 13.51 -21.19
C LEU A 240 -10.92 13.95 -22.41
N PRO A 241 -11.49 14.07 -23.62
CA PRO A 241 -10.75 14.60 -24.76
C PRO A 241 -10.24 16.03 -24.43
N LEU A 242 -9.02 16.35 -24.90
CA LEU A 242 -8.43 17.69 -24.77
C LEU A 242 -9.14 18.69 -25.68
#